data_AF-A0A164KRP0-F1
#
_entry.id   AF-A0A164KRP0-F1
#
_cell.length_a   1.000
_cell.length_b   1.000
_cell.length_c   1.000
_cell.angle_alpha   90.00
_cell.angle_beta   90.00
_cell.angle_gamma   90.00
#
_symmetry.space_group_name_H-M   'P 1'
#
loop_
_entity.id
_entity.type
_entity.pdbx_description
1 polymer ?
#
loop_
_entity_poly.entity_id
_entity_poly.type
_entity_poly.pdbx_seq_one_letter_code
_entity_poly.pdbx_strand_id
1 'polypeptide(L)' 'MATVVTKGNSTESAALALVVTAVILLAFIVLYLVGFDQGAISRSGMYMHELMHDGRHLLGLPCH' A
#
# COMPACT_ATOMS: atom_id res chain seq x y z
N MET A 1 -37.35 30.83 -2.57
CA MET A 1 -35.97 30.45 -2.20
C MET A 1 -35.26 30.01 -3.47
N ALA A 2 -34.51 30.90 -4.11
CA ALA A 2 -33.77 30.58 -5.34
C ALA A 2 -32.35 30.17 -4.95
N THR A 3 -31.99 28.92 -5.20
CA THR A 3 -30.62 28.43 -5.04
C THR A 3 -29.80 28.88 -6.25
N VAL A 4 -28.95 29.89 -6.05
CA VAL A 4 -27.96 30.29 -7.05
C VAL A 4 -26.89 29.21 -7.11
N VAL A 5 -26.90 28.40 -8.18
CA VAL A 5 -25.78 27.50 -8.48
C VAL A 5 -24.67 28.35 -9.08
N THR A 6 -23.73 28.75 -8.24
CA THR A 6 -22.48 29.38 -8.67
C THR A 6 -21.60 28.33 -9.36
N LYS A 7 -21.05 28.69 -10.53
CA LYS A 7 -20.12 27.85 -11.28
C LYS A 7 -18.73 28.05 -10.70
N GLY A 8 -18.24 27.06 -9.95
CA GLY A 8 -16.86 27.04 -9.47
C GLY A 8 -15.87 27.11 -10.64
N ASN A 9 -14.73 27.75 -10.42
CA ASN A 9 -13.71 27.89 -11.44
C ASN A 9 -13.15 26.50 -11.82
N SER A 10 -13.09 26.24 -13.13
CA SER A 10 -12.73 24.93 -13.69
C SER A 10 -11.28 24.55 -13.42
N THR A 11 -10.40 25.54 -13.24
CA THR A 11 -8.99 25.29 -12.93
C THR A 11 -8.80 24.79 -11.50
N GLU A 12 -9.55 25.34 -10.53
CA GLU A 12 -9.58 24.84 -9.14
C GLU A 12 -10.19 23.44 -9.07
N SER A 13 -11.27 23.19 -9.83
CA SER A 13 -11.88 21.85 -9.89
C SER A 13 -10.93 20.80 -10.48
N ALA A 14 -10.18 21.18 -11.52
CA ALA A 14 -9.17 20.31 -12.13
C ALA A 14 -7.98 20.08 -11.19
N ALA A 15 -7.49 21.13 -10.52
CA ALA A 15 -6.42 21.03 -9.53
C ALA A 15 -6.84 20.14 -8.35
N LEU A 16 -8.07 20.30 -7.84
CA LEU A 16 -8.62 19.45 -6.79
C LEU A 16 -8.70 17.99 -7.23
N ALA A 17 -9.20 17.73 -8.45
CA ALA A 17 -9.28 16.38 -9.00
C ALA A 17 -7.90 15.72 -9.10
N LEU A 18 -6.88 16.47 -9.55
CA LEU A 18 -5.50 15.97 -9.61
C LEU A 18 -4.93 15.66 -8.24
N VAL A 19 -5.12 16.55 -7.25
CA VAL A 19 -4.66 16.33 -5.87
C VAL A 19 -5.34 15.11 -5.26
N VAL A 20 -6.66 14.98 -5.39
CA VAL A 20 -7.42 13.83 -4.88
C VAL A 20 -6.92 12.54 -5.53
N THR A 21 -6.73 12.54 -6.85
CA THR A 21 -6.21 11.36 -7.57
C THR A 21 -4.80 11.00 -7.10
N ALA A 22 -3.92 11.99 -6.93
CA ALA A 22 -2.56 11.77 -6.44
C ALA A 22 -2.53 11.19 -5.02
N VAL A 23 -3.39 11.70 -4.12
CA VAL A 23 -3.51 11.18 -2.75
C VAL A 23 -4.01 9.74 -2.74
N ILE A 24 -5.01 9.42 -3.56
CA ILE A 24 -5.53 8.04 -3.67
C ILE A 24 -4.44 7.09 -4.18
N LEU A 25 -3.72 7.48 -5.23
CA LEU A 25 -2.61 6.66 -5.75
C LEU A 25 -1.51 6.47 -4.71
N LEU A 26 -1.14 7.53 -3.99
CA LEU A 26 -0.17 7.45 -2.91
C LEU A 26 -0.63 6.50 -1.81
N ALA A 27 -1.90 6.56 -1.42
CA ALA A 27 -2.48 5.66 -0.42
C ALA A 27 -2.40 4.19 -0.87
N PHE A 28 -2.71 3.90 -2.14
CA PHE A 28 -2.56 2.54 -2.69
C PHE A 28 -1.11 2.07 -2.69
N ILE A 29 -0.15 2.93 -3.03
CA ILE A 29 1.28 2.58 -2.98
C ILE A 29 1.68 2.24 -1.54
N VAL A 30 1.31 3.07 -0.56
CA VAL A 30 1.63 2.83 0.85
C VAL A 30 1.02 1.51 1.33
N LEU A 31 -0.27 1.26 1.04
CA LEU A 31 -0.93 0.02 1.41
C LEU A 31 -0.29 -1.21 0.75
N TYR A 32 0.13 -1.10 -0.51
CA TYR A 32 0.86 -2.15 -1.20
C TYR A 32 2.20 -2.45 -0.51
N LEU A 33 2.98 -1.43 -0.18
CA LEU A 33 4.29 -1.60 0.48
C LEU A 33 4.14 -2.25 1.86
N VAL A 34 3.19 -1.77 2.67
CA VAL A 34 2.89 -2.37 3.98
C VAL A 34 2.42 -3.82 3.81
N GLY A 35 1.51 -4.09 2.87
CA GLY A 35 1.03 -5.45 2.60
C GLY A 35 2.14 -6.38 2.07
N PHE A 36 3.11 -5.83 1.33
CA PHE A 36 4.28 -6.56 0.86
C PHE A 36 5.22 -6.93 2.02
N ASP A 37 5.55 -5.97 2.88
CA ASP A 37 6.46 -6.15 4.03
C ASP A 37 5.88 -7.12 5.07
N GLN A 38 4.58 -7.01 5.34
CA GLN A 38 3.85 -7.91 6.24
C GLN A 38 3.58 -9.30 5.64
N GLY A 39 4.01 -9.57 4.40
CA GLY A 39 3.82 -10.87 3.76
C GLY A 39 2.39 -11.16 3.27
N ALA A 40 1.45 -10.21 3.37
CA ALA A 40 0.08 -10.38 2.89
C ALA A 40 0.00 -10.43 1.35
N ILE A 41 0.92 -9.73 0.67
CA ILE A 41 1.05 -9.72 -0.79
C ILE A 41 2.31 -10.49 -1.23
N SER A 42 3.37 -10.49 -0.40
CA SER A 42 4.62 -11.16 -0.73
C SER A 42 4.48 -12.69 -0.67
N ARG A 43 4.38 -13.32 -1.84
CA ARG A 43 4.29 -14.78 -1.99
C ARG A 43 5.58 -15.50 -1.59
N SER A 44 6.70 -14.78 -1.53
CA SER A 44 7.99 -15.31 -1.07
C SER A 44 8.16 -15.25 0.44
N GLY A 45 7.29 -14.56 1.19
CA GLY A 45 7.41 -14.44 2.65
C GLY A 45 7.34 -15.79 3.36
N MET A 46 6.33 -16.61 3.05
CA MET A 46 6.20 -17.99 3.54
C MET A 46 7.38 -18.86 3.10
N TYR A 47 7.73 -18.81 1.81
CA TYR A 47 8.85 -19.59 1.28
C TYR A 47 10.18 -19.23 1.96
N MET A 48 10.44 -17.94 2.16
CA MET A 48 11.64 -17.47 2.87
C MET A 48 11.57 -17.84 4.35
N HIS A 49 10.41 -17.72 4.99
CA HIS A 49 10.19 -18.13 6.38
C HIS A 49 10.53 -19.61 6.58
N GLU A 50 10.00 -20.49 5.73
CA GLU A 50 10.27 -21.93 5.76
C GLU A 50 11.73 -22.24 5.40
N LEU A 51 12.30 -21.59 4.38
CA LEU A 51 13.71 -21.74 4.01
C LEU A 51 14.66 -21.36 5.16
N MET A 52 14.36 -20.29 5.88
CA MET A 52 15.16 -19.82 7.02
C MET A 52 14.97 -20.73 8.23
N HIS A 53 13.74 -21.21 8.44
CA HIS A 53 13.42 -22.20 9.47
C HIS A 53 14.18 -23.52 9.23
N ASP A 54 14.16 -24.05 8.01
CA ASP A 54 14.86 -25.26 7.59
C ASP A 54 16.37 -25.08 7.56
N GLY A 55 16.86 -23.92 7.13
CA GLY A 55 18.29 -23.58 7.18
C GLY A 55 18.83 -23.64 8.60
N ARG A 56 18.06 -23.19 9.59
CA ARG A 56 18.44 -23.25 11.01
C ARG A 56 18.47 -24.69 11.52
N HIS A 57 17.55 -25.54 11.08
CA HIS A 57 17.60 -26.99 11.34
C HIS A 57 18.81 -27.67 10.69
N LEU A 58 19.11 -27.35 9.43
CA LEU A 58 20.27 -27.88 8.71
C LEU A 58 21.60 -27.47 9.36
N LEU A 59 21.66 -26.26 9.93
CA LEU A 59 22.83 -25.73 10.64
C LEU A 59 22.88 -26.15 12.11
N GLY A 60 21.91 -26.93 12.61
CA GLY A 60 21.85 -27.39 14.00
C GLY A 60 21.69 -26.27 15.04
N LEU A 61 21.24 -25.09 14.61
CA LEU A 61 21.08 -23.92 15.46
C LEU A 61 19.76 -24.04 16.25
N PRO A 62 19.77 -23.88 17.59
CA PRO A 62 18.57 -24.01 18.40
C PRO A 62 17.54 -22.92 18.09
N CYS A 63 16.27 -23.28 18.21
CA CYS A 63 15.12 -22.51 17.75
C CYS A 63 14.26 -21.87 18.84
N HIS A 64 14.65 -21.98 20.11
CA HIS A 64 13.91 -21.47 21.26
C HIS A 64 14.80 -20.64 22.18
#